data_AF-A0A951P6Y4-F1
#
_entry.id   AF-A0A951P6Y4-F1
#
_cell.length_a   1.000
_cell.length_b   1.000
_cell.length_c   1.000
_cell.angle_alpha   90.00
_cell.angle_beta   90.00
_cell.angle_gamma   90.00
#
_symmetry.space_group_name_H-M   'P 1'
#
loop_
_entity.id
_entity.type
_entity.pdbx_description
1 polymer ?
#
loop_
_entity_poly.entity_id
_entity_poly.type
_entity_poly.pdbx_seq_one_letter_code
_entity_poly.pdbx_strand_id
1 'polypeptide(L)'
;MDSIADKAALTLAQMGRLTVVVQDNCKIHKCELVRQQWQKWQEQGFFLFFLPPYSADMNPIEAQWHHLKAHEIAGQMFEDEYDLAMAVIQGMETRSQAGEYGLERFRFKSA
;
A
#
# COMPACT_ATOMS: atom_id res chain seq x y z
N MET A 1 3.39 6.77 -8.59
CA MET A 1 2.16 6.87 -7.78
C MET A 1 1.12 7.78 -8.45
N ASP A 2 1.25 8.08 -9.74
CA ASP A 2 0.36 9.05 -10.39
C ASP A 2 -1.11 8.62 -10.39
N SER A 3 -1.42 7.33 -10.53
CA SER A 3 -2.80 6.85 -10.43
C SER A 3 -3.45 7.13 -9.07
N ILE A 4 -2.67 7.09 -7.98
CA ILE A 4 -3.15 7.44 -6.63
C ILE A 4 -3.39 8.95 -6.55
N ALA A 5 -2.49 9.73 -7.14
CA ALA A 5 -2.59 11.19 -7.16
C ALA A 5 -3.78 11.68 -8.00
N ASP A 6 -4.09 11.01 -9.11
CA ASP A 6 -5.27 11.28 -9.94
C ASP A 6 -6.57 10.99 -9.15
N LYS A 7 -6.60 9.87 -8.41
CA LYS A 7 -7.71 9.54 -7.50
C LYS A 7 -7.83 10.56 -6.36
N ALA A 8 -6.71 11.06 -5.84
CA ALA A 8 -6.69 12.10 -4.82
C ALA A 8 -7.24 13.43 -5.35
N ALA A 9 -6.91 13.82 -6.59
CA ALA A 9 -7.44 15.03 -7.22
C ALA A 9 -8.97 14.98 -7.35
N LEU A 10 -9.51 13.82 -7.76
CA LEU A 10 -10.96 13.61 -7.80
C LEU A 10 -11.60 13.71 -6.41
N THR A 11 -10.96 13.09 -5.41
CA THR A 11 -11.43 13.13 -4.01
C THR A 11 -11.43 14.54 -3.45
N LEU A 12 -10.38 15.32 -3.74
CA LEU A 12 -10.27 16.73 -3.36
C LEU A 12 -11.38 17.56 -4.00
N ALA A 13 -11.59 17.41 -5.31
CA ALA A 13 -12.61 18.18 -6.04
C ALA A 13 -14.04 17.84 -5.58
N GLN A 14 -14.33 16.59 -5.28
CA GLN A 14 -15.68 16.13 -4.93
C GLN A 14 -16.03 16.30 -3.46
N MET A 15 -15.06 16.09 -2.56
CA MET A 15 -15.30 16.02 -1.11
C MET A 15 -14.50 17.04 -0.30
N GLY A 16 -13.56 17.78 -0.92
CA GLY A 16 -12.66 18.68 -0.21
C GLY A 16 -11.65 17.97 0.68
N ARG A 17 -11.44 16.66 0.49
CA ARG A 17 -10.58 15.84 1.37
C ARG A 17 -9.22 15.59 0.73
N LEU A 18 -8.17 15.80 1.52
CA LEU A 18 -6.80 15.44 1.15
C LEU A 18 -6.58 13.92 1.29
N THR A 19 -5.69 13.39 0.46
CA THR A 19 -5.23 11.99 0.55
C THR A 19 -3.80 11.97 1.06
N VAL A 20 -3.55 11.18 2.11
CA VAL A 20 -2.22 11.03 2.70
C VAL A 20 -1.83 9.56 2.63
N VAL A 21 -0.69 9.24 2.02
CA VAL A 21 -0.08 7.91 2.08
C VAL A 21 1.06 7.93 3.10
N VAL A 22 0.97 7.03 4.07
CA VAL A 22 2.00 6.83 5.10
C VAL A 22 3.03 5.83 4.57
N GLN A 23 4.32 6.18 4.68
CA GLN A 23 5.42 5.34 4.22
C GLN A 23 6.52 5.22 5.28
N ASP A 24 7.27 4.13 5.20
CA ASP A 24 8.53 4.00 5.93
C ASP A 24 9.64 4.86 5.29
N ASN A 25 10.87 4.75 5.79
CA ASN A 25 12.01 5.50 5.29
C ASN A 25 12.84 4.76 4.24
N CYS A 26 12.28 3.78 3.51
CA CYS A 26 13.02 3.10 2.45
C CYS A 26 13.56 4.10 1.41
N LYS A 27 14.83 3.95 1.01
CA LYS A 27 15.55 4.93 0.16
C LYS A 27 14.81 5.22 -1.15
N ILE A 28 14.11 4.22 -1.71
CA ILE A 28 13.34 4.35 -2.94
C ILE A 28 12.17 5.33 -2.81
N HIS A 29 11.61 5.53 -1.62
CA HIS A 29 10.50 6.46 -1.39
C HIS A 29 10.94 7.94 -1.39
N LYS A 30 12.24 8.19 -1.24
CA LYS A 30 12.84 9.53 -1.26
C LYS A 30 13.86 9.69 -2.38
N CYS A 31 13.84 8.82 -3.39
CA CYS A 31 14.73 8.94 -4.53
C CYS A 31 14.39 10.20 -5.35
N GLU A 32 15.32 10.62 -6.20
CA GLU A 32 15.17 11.86 -6.96
C GLU A 32 13.91 11.87 -7.83
N LEU A 33 13.64 10.76 -8.53
CA LEU A 33 12.44 10.60 -9.37
C LEU A 33 11.15 10.80 -8.57
N VAL A 34 11.09 10.33 -7.33
CA VAL A 34 9.91 10.51 -6.47
C VAL A 34 9.82 11.96 -5.98
N ARG A 35 10.93 12.57 -5.58
CA ARG A 35 10.97 13.97 -5.12
C ARG A 35 10.52 14.96 -6.20
N GLN A 36 10.91 14.73 -7.45
CA GLN A 36 10.49 15.56 -8.59
C GLN A 36 8.96 15.59 -8.76
N GLN A 37 8.25 14.54 -8.34
CA GLN A 37 6.79 14.47 -8.43
C GLN A 37 6.05 15.11 -7.25
N TRP A 38 6.73 15.43 -6.14
CA TRP A 38 6.07 15.87 -4.90
C TRP A 38 5.20 17.10 -5.09
N GLN A 39 5.70 18.13 -5.78
CA GLN A 39 4.93 19.36 -5.99
C GLN A 39 3.65 19.08 -6.79
N LYS A 40 3.77 18.36 -7.91
CA LYS A 40 2.62 17.94 -8.74
C LYS A 40 1.59 17.19 -7.90
N TRP A 41 2.02 16.25 -7.08
CA TRP A 41 1.12 15.46 -6.24
C TRP A 41 0.44 16.30 -5.15
N GLN A 42 1.15 17.24 -4.53
CA GLN A 42 0.57 18.15 -3.54
C GLN A 42 -0.50 19.06 -4.14
N GLU A 43 -0.29 19.56 -5.35
CA GLU A 43 -1.31 20.33 -6.11
C GLU A 43 -2.57 19.50 -6.40
N GLN A 44 -2.43 18.18 -6.49
CA GLN A 44 -3.54 17.23 -6.63
C GLN A 44 -4.18 16.84 -5.28
N GLY A 45 -3.76 17.43 -4.16
CA GLY A 45 -4.25 17.06 -2.82
C GLY A 45 -3.68 15.73 -2.29
N PHE A 46 -2.59 15.23 -2.89
CA PHE A 46 -1.91 14.00 -2.49
C PHE A 46 -0.61 14.30 -1.74
N PHE A 47 -0.50 13.76 -0.52
CA PHE A 47 0.63 13.97 0.38
C PHE A 47 1.27 12.64 0.78
N LEU A 48 2.60 12.66 0.91
CA LEU A 48 3.36 11.57 1.52
C LEU A 48 3.72 11.95 2.95
N PHE A 49 3.42 11.06 3.89
CA PHE A 49 3.83 11.18 5.28
C PHE A 49 4.85 10.08 5.60
N PHE A 50 6.03 10.47 6.05
CA PHE A 50 7.09 9.54 6.40
C PHE A 50 7.10 9.31 7.91
N LEU A 51 7.02 8.05 8.33
CA LEU A 51 7.15 7.68 9.74
C LEU A 51 8.53 8.08 10.29
N PRO A 52 8.69 8.27 11.60
CA PRO A 52 10.01 8.40 12.21
C PRO A 52 10.85 7.13 11.97
N PRO A 53 12.19 7.23 11.99
CA PRO A 53 13.06 6.06 11.90
C PRO A 53 12.70 5.00 12.96
N TYR A 54 12.86 3.72 12.61
CA TYR A 54 12.65 2.57 13.50
C TYR A 54 11.24 2.47 14.15
N SER A 55 10.22 3.06 13.50
CA SER A 55 8.84 3.09 14.02
C SER A 55 7.94 2.05 13.36
N ALA A 56 8.38 0.79 13.30
CA ALA A 56 7.62 -0.30 12.65
C ALA A 56 6.24 -0.49 13.30
N ASP A 57 6.14 -0.34 14.63
CA ASP A 57 4.89 -0.45 15.38
C ASP A 57 3.84 0.60 14.98
N MET A 58 4.26 1.71 14.36
CA MET A 58 3.36 2.75 13.86
C MET A 58 2.89 2.49 12.42
N ASN A 59 3.40 1.46 11.74
CA ASN A 59 3.05 1.14 10.38
C ASN A 59 1.93 0.08 10.34
N PRO A 60 0.67 0.45 10.03
CA PRO A 60 -0.46 -0.49 10.14
C PRO A 60 -0.37 -1.71 9.22
N ILE A 61 0.44 -1.63 8.15
CA ILE A 61 0.64 -2.76 7.24
C ILE A 61 1.38 -3.92 7.93
N GLU A 62 2.19 -3.66 8.96
CA GLU A 62 2.92 -4.70 9.69
C GLU A 62 1.95 -5.65 10.41
N ALA A 63 0.88 -5.10 11.00
CA ALA A 63 -0.17 -5.91 11.60
C ALA A 63 -0.87 -6.78 10.55
N GLN A 64 -1.14 -6.24 9.35
CA GLN A 64 -1.74 -7.01 8.26
C GLN A 64 -0.85 -8.16 7.80
N TRP A 65 0.46 -7.93 7.67
CA TRP A 65 1.43 -8.97 7.33
C TRP A 65 1.58 -10.02 8.43
N HIS A 66 1.58 -9.60 9.70
CA HIS A 66 1.63 -10.52 10.82
C HIS A 66 0.44 -11.47 10.78
N HIS A 67 -0.78 -10.94 10.63
CA HIS A 67 -1.96 -11.77 10.54
C HIS A 67 -1.89 -12.72 9.36
N LEU A 68 -1.61 -12.21 8.14
CA LEU A 68 -1.51 -13.02 6.92
C LEU A 68 -0.65 -14.27 7.14
N LYS A 69 0.53 -14.08 7.73
CA LYS A 69 1.48 -15.17 8.00
C LYS A 69 1.03 -16.10 9.13
N ALA A 70 0.35 -15.58 10.14
CA ALA A 70 -0.05 -16.32 11.32
C ALA A 70 -1.36 -17.10 11.16
N HIS A 71 -2.25 -16.70 10.24
CA HIS A 71 -3.57 -17.31 10.12
C HIS A 71 -3.88 -17.80 8.71
N GLU A 72 -3.57 -17.03 7.67
CA GLU A 72 -4.01 -17.34 6.31
C GLU A 72 -3.05 -18.29 5.59
N ILE A 73 -1.74 -18.16 5.81
CA ILE A 73 -0.72 -19.03 5.17
C ILE A 73 0.08 -19.88 6.16
N ALA A 74 -0.33 -19.92 7.43
CA ALA A 74 0.40 -20.64 8.48
C ALA A 74 0.48 -22.16 8.20
N GLY A 75 1.68 -22.72 8.30
CA GLY A 75 1.92 -24.15 8.12
C GLY A 75 1.83 -24.66 6.68
N GLN A 76 1.65 -23.78 5.70
CA GLN A 76 1.63 -24.14 4.29
C GLN A 76 3.05 -24.18 3.71
N MET A 77 3.27 -25.10 2.76
CA MET A 77 4.46 -25.15 1.93
C MET A 77 4.05 -24.90 0.49
N PHE A 78 4.87 -24.17 -0.26
CA PHE A 78 4.60 -23.77 -1.65
C PHE A 78 5.70 -24.33 -2.55
N GLU A 79 5.33 -24.85 -3.71
CA GLU A 79 6.30 -25.45 -4.65
C GLU A 79 7.10 -24.36 -5.37
N ASP A 80 6.43 -23.25 -5.71
CA ASP A 80 7.04 -22.11 -6.39
C ASP A 80 6.48 -20.75 -5.92
N GLU A 81 7.01 -19.68 -6.53
CA GLU A 81 6.58 -18.31 -6.25
C GLU A 81 5.12 -18.06 -6.65
N TYR A 82 4.63 -18.73 -7.69
CA TYR A 82 3.26 -18.56 -8.16
C TYR A 82 2.26 -19.10 -7.13
N ASP A 83 2.52 -20.28 -6.59
CA ASP A 83 1.70 -20.87 -5.52
C ASP A 83 1.66 -19.96 -4.29
N LEU A 84 2.82 -19.44 -3.86
CA LEU A 84 2.89 -18.50 -2.76
C LEU A 84 2.09 -17.22 -3.06
N ALA A 85 2.24 -16.65 -4.26
CA ALA A 85 1.53 -15.44 -4.64
C ALA A 85 0.01 -15.66 -4.64
N MET A 86 -0.47 -16.81 -5.14
CA MET A 86 -1.88 -17.17 -5.12
C MET A 86 -2.42 -17.36 -3.71
N ALA A 87 -1.66 -17.99 -2.82
CA ALA A 87 -2.03 -18.14 -1.42
C ALA A 87 -2.12 -16.79 -0.70
N VAL A 88 -1.18 -15.87 -0.96
CA VAL A 88 -1.21 -14.50 -0.43
C VAL A 88 -2.44 -13.74 -0.94
N ILE A 89 -2.75 -13.82 -2.24
CA ILE A 89 -3.93 -13.18 -2.84
C ILE A 89 -5.21 -13.70 -2.17
N GLN A 90 -5.35 -15.02 -2.07
CA GLN A 90 -6.52 -15.65 -1.45
C GLN A 90 -6.64 -15.27 0.03
N GLY A 91 -5.52 -15.21 0.76
CA GLY A 91 -5.50 -14.75 2.14
C GLY A 91 -5.99 -13.31 2.28
N MET A 92 -5.52 -12.40 1.42
CA MET A 92 -5.98 -11.00 1.41
C MET A 92 -7.48 -10.88 1.06
N GLU A 93 -7.97 -11.64 0.09
CA GLU A 93 -9.39 -11.65 -0.30
C GLU A 93 -10.29 -12.17 0.82
N THR A 94 -9.90 -13.27 1.47
CA THR A 94 -10.63 -13.86 2.60
C THR A 94 -10.76 -12.86 3.75
N ARG A 95 -9.67 -12.13 4.05
CA ARG A 95 -9.66 -11.09 5.08
C ARG A 95 -10.52 -9.89 4.72
N SER A 96 -10.47 -9.45 3.47
CA SER A 96 -11.30 -8.34 2.97
C SER A 96 -12.79 -8.65 3.12
N GLN A 97 -13.19 -9.89 2.80
CA GLN A 97 -14.57 -10.35 3.00
C GLN A 97 -14.94 -10.40 4.49
N ALA A 98 -14.09 -10.99 5.33
CA ALA A 98 -14.36 -11.11 6.77
C ALA A 98 -14.35 -9.77 7.52
N GLY A 99 -13.52 -8.82 7.09
CA GLY A 99 -13.38 -7.50 7.70
C GLY A 99 -14.24 -6.40 7.05
N GLU A 100 -15.05 -6.75 6.04
CA GLU A 100 -15.95 -5.83 5.32
C GLU A 100 -15.26 -4.55 4.79
N TYR A 101 -14.03 -4.68 4.29
CA TYR A 101 -13.29 -3.56 3.70
C TYR A 101 -12.95 -3.82 2.24
N GLY A 102 -12.92 -2.74 1.44
CA GLY A 102 -12.55 -2.82 0.03
C GLY A 102 -11.08 -3.21 -0.16
N LEU A 103 -10.84 -4.15 -1.06
CA LEU A 103 -9.51 -4.57 -1.49
C LEU A 103 -9.31 -4.20 -2.96
N GLU A 104 -8.22 -3.48 -3.24
CA GLU A 104 -7.83 -3.10 -4.59
C GLU A 104 -6.46 -3.68 -4.91
N ARG A 105 -6.35 -4.44 -6.01
CA ARG A 105 -5.10 -5.04 -6.46
C ARG A 105 -4.46 -4.19 -7.55
N PHE A 106 -3.24 -3.70 -7.29
CA PHE A 106 -2.44 -3.01 -8.29
C PHE A 106 -1.53 -3.99 -9.04
N ARG A 107 -1.53 -3.92 -10.38
CA ARG A 107 -0.56 -4.62 -11.23
C ARG A 107 0.34 -3.59 -11.89
N PHE A 108 1.62 -3.64 -11.55
CA PHE A 108 2.65 -2.82 -12.19
C PHE A 108 3.21 -3.60 -13.37
N LYS A 109 3.49 -2.90 -14.49
CA LYS A 109 4.23 -3.53 -15.59
C LYS A 109 5.65 -3.79 -15.10
N SER A 110 6.18 -4.98 -15.37
CA SER A 110 7.63 -5.18 -15.29
C SER A 110 8.28 -4.19 -16.25
N ALA A 111 9.31 -3.50 -15.76
CA ALA A 111 10.25 -2.82 -16.63
C ALA A 111 10.96 -3.84 -17.53
#